data_AF-A0A4U0GXK6-F1
#
_entry.id   AF-A0A4U0GXK6-F1
#
_cell.length_a   1.000
_cell.length_b   1.000
_cell.length_c   1.000
_cell.angle_alpha   90.00
_cell.angle_beta   90.00
_cell.angle_gamma   90.00
#
_symmetry.space_group_name_H-M   'P 1'
#
loop_
_entity.id
_entity.type
_entity.pdbx_description
1 polymer ?
#
loop_
_entity_poly.entity_id
_entity_poly.type
_entity_poly.pdbx_seq_one_letter_code
_entity_poly.pdbx_strand_id
1 'polypeptide(L)'
;MANLGFTFYPKDWWTSDAFFEFTLVQRYVYLECLFVMYANDGYMKTQKTQVENRLRTQISEEDWKVVTERFVIENGQFTHQSVNKRLRKATANRENGKKGGRPRSQHPEKGQNEEFEKPKKPKSETQNNPPYKREIEIESKIEVEEENKKGIAVDDELNSSDLPKPTPWGEYQSMDDLEKVLLSHKSWQADFGKSLGLDHPDHVPIWIEKFFIFCKGSGKEHRKDSEAKSHCQSWTRRQIELGKTIETVVAAKASVQLDGIQPSQDGMTTGERSGKWIWLNNGWRDTTIFTPAQKRRNGLA
;
A
#
# COMPACT_ATOMS: atom_id res chain seq x y z
N MET A 1 9.16 39.09 -8.05
CA MET A 1 9.61 37.92 -7.27
C MET A 1 9.50 36.71 -8.17
N ALA A 2 10.61 36.06 -8.50
CA ALA A 2 10.58 34.86 -9.33
C ALA A 2 9.91 33.73 -8.52
N ASN A 3 8.74 33.27 -8.95
CA ASN A 3 8.15 32.05 -8.41
C ASN A 3 9.12 30.92 -8.70
N LEU A 4 9.76 30.39 -7.65
CA LEU A 4 10.44 29.10 -7.70
C LEU A 4 9.45 28.10 -8.31
N GLY A 5 9.85 27.42 -9.39
CA GLY A 5 8.99 26.50 -10.14
C GLY A 5 8.22 25.54 -9.24
N PHE A 6 7.05 25.09 -9.70
CA PHE A 6 6.24 24.16 -8.92
C PHE A 6 6.97 22.83 -8.75
N THR A 7 6.82 22.20 -7.59
CA THR A 7 7.38 20.88 -7.33
C THR A 7 6.36 19.84 -7.75
N PHE A 8 6.59 19.21 -8.91
CA PHE A 8 5.78 18.07 -9.34
C PHE A 8 6.14 16.82 -8.55
N TYR A 9 5.13 16.05 -8.17
CA TYR A 9 5.33 14.77 -7.49
C TYR A 9 4.90 13.62 -8.40
N PRO A 10 5.84 12.75 -8.81
CA PRO A 10 5.56 11.64 -9.74
C PRO A 10 4.42 10.74 -9.28
N LYS A 11 4.24 10.57 -7.95
CA LYS A 11 3.14 9.82 -7.31
C LYS A 11 1.72 10.36 -7.59
N ASP A 12 1.55 11.52 -8.20
CA ASP A 12 0.22 11.96 -8.67
C ASP A 12 -0.14 11.40 -10.03
N TRP A 13 0.85 10.87 -10.74
CA TRP A 13 0.73 10.38 -12.09
C TRP A 13 0.88 8.86 -12.13
N TRP A 14 2.05 8.32 -11.81
CA TRP A 14 2.37 6.90 -12.08
C TRP A 14 1.71 5.88 -11.14
N THR A 15 1.07 6.32 -10.05
CA THR A 15 0.42 5.45 -9.04
C THR A 15 -1.10 5.58 -9.04
N SER A 16 -1.67 6.38 -9.94
CA SER A 16 -3.12 6.42 -10.13
C SER A 16 -3.53 5.26 -11.03
N ASP A 17 -4.55 4.49 -10.66
CA ASP A 17 -5.05 3.38 -11.49
C ASP A 17 -5.46 3.88 -12.90
N ALA A 18 -5.97 5.11 -12.98
CA ALA A 18 -6.28 5.79 -14.23
C ALA A 18 -5.08 5.90 -15.21
N PHE A 19 -3.84 5.93 -14.70
CA PHE A 19 -2.66 5.95 -15.56
C PHE A 19 -2.53 4.69 -16.41
N PHE A 20 -2.88 3.53 -15.85
CA PHE A 20 -2.79 2.26 -16.58
C PHE A 20 -3.94 2.09 -17.58
N GLU A 21 -5.09 2.73 -17.32
CA GLU A 21 -6.27 2.71 -18.20
C GLU A 21 -6.13 3.62 -19.42
N PHE A 22 -5.28 4.65 -19.35
CA PHE A 22 -5.10 5.60 -20.44
C PHE A 22 -4.18 5.10 -21.56
N THR A 23 -4.51 5.50 -22.79
CA THR A 23 -3.59 5.41 -23.94
C THR A 23 -2.36 6.29 -23.74
N LEU A 24 -1.32 6.08 -24.53
CA LEU A 24 -0.09 6.88 -24.43
C LEU A 24 -0.37 8.38 -24.59
N VAL A 25 -1.23 8.77 -25.54
CA VAL A 25 -1.63 10.17 -25.76
C VAL A 25 -2.37 10.72 -24.55
N GLN A 26 -3.36 9.99 -24.04
CA GLN A 26 -4.16 10.38 -22.88
C GLN A 26 -3.30 10.57 -21.62
N ARG A 27 -2.28 9.71 -21.42
CA ARG A 27 -1.33 9.85 -20.31
C ARG A 27 -0.56 11.17 -20.36
N TYR A 28 -0.09 11.57 -21.54
CA TYR A 28 0.61 12.84 -21.71
C TYR A 28 -0.32 14.04 -21.52
N VAL A 29 -1.54 13.99 -22.05
CA VAL A 29 -2.54 15.04 -21.85
C VAL A 29 -2.90 15.17 -20.37
N TYR A 30 -3.17 14.05 -19.69
CA TYR A 30 -3.46 14.01 -18.26
C TYR A 30 -2.32 14.60 -17.43
N LEU A 31 -1.07 14.25 -17.74
CA LEU A 31 0.09 14.85 -17.09
C LEU A 31 0.13 16.37 -17.26
N GLU A 32 -0.03 16.87 -18.49
CA GLU A 32 0.02 18.31 -18.72
C GLU A 32 -1.10 19.03 -17.97
N CYS A 33 -2.29 18.45 -17.88
CA CYS A 33 -3.36 18.98 -17.04
C CYS A 33 -2.91 19.12 -15.58
N LEU A 34 -2.25 18.10 -15.01
CA LEU A 34 -1.70 18.18 -13.66
C LEU A 34 -0.64 19.28 -13.53
N PHE A 35 0.25 19.43 -14.51
CA PHE A 35 1.24 20.53 -14.52
C PHE A 35 0.58 21.90 -14.56
N VAL A 36 -0.47 22.08 -15.36
CA VAL A 36 -1.24 23.33 -15.40
C VAL A 36 -1.87 23.61 -14.05
N MET A 37 -2.47 22.61 -13.40
CA MET A 37 -3.02 22.76 -12.06
C MET A 37 -1.94 23.14 -11.04
N TYR A 38 -0.78 22.49 -11.06
CA TYR A 38 0.34 22.84 -10.17
C TYR A 38 0.86 24.27 -10.39
N ALA A 39 0.82 24.76 -11.61
CA ALA A 39 1.22 26.13 -11.95
C ALA A 39 0.18 27.19 -11.52
N ASN A 40 -1.08 26.79 -11.37
CA ASN A 40 -2.22 27.66 -11.11
C ASN A 40 -2.92 27.31 -9.79
N ASP A 41 -2.14 27.01 -8.74
CA ASP A 41 -2.63 26.78 -7.37
C ASP A 41 -3.75 25.73 -7.24
N GLY A 42 -3.71 24.69 -8.08
CA GLY A 42 -4.61 23.54 -8.03
C GLY A 42 -5.73 23.56 -9.08
N TYR A 43 -5.79 24.58 -9.93
CA TYR A 43 -6.90 24.78 -10.85
C TYR A 43 -6.47 24.86 -12.32
N MET A 44 -7.33 24.40 -13.21
CA MET A 44 -7.14 24.48 -14.66
C MET A 44 -8.43 24.95 -15.32
N LYS A 45 -8.34 25.73 -16.40
CA LYS A 45 -9.52 26.13 -17.16
C LYS A 45 -10.15 24.91 -17.83
N THR A 46 -11.47 24.93 -18.01
CA THR A 46 -12.20 23.84 -18.68
C THR A 46 -11.95 23.76 -20.18
N GLN A 47 -11.36 24.81 -20.76
CA GLN A 47 -11.06 24.88 -22.19
C GLN A 47 -9.78 24.11 -22.52
N LYS A 48 -9.89 23.12 -23.43
CA LYS A 48 -8.76 22.31 -23.91
C LYS A 48 -7.64 23.12 -24.56
N THR A 49 -7.97 24.29 -25.11
CA THR A 49 -7.04 25.20 -25.79
C THR A 49 -5.85 25.58 -24.91
N GLN A 50 -6.03 25.64 -23.58
CA GLN A 50 -4.93 25.90 -22.65
C GLN A 50 -3.85 24.80 -22.71
N VAL A 51 -4.27 23.54 -22.82
CA VAL A 51 -3.38 22.37 -22.85
C VAL A 51 -2.82 22.15 -24.25
N GLU A 52 -3.65 22.31 -25.29
CA GLU A 52 -3.23 22.23 -26.70
C GLU A 52 -2.13 23.24 -27.02
N ASN A 53 -2.26 24.48 -26.54
CA ASN A 53 -1.25 25.52 -26.73
C ASN A 53 0.09 25.19 -26.07
N ARG A 54 0.07 24.48 -24.92
CA ARG A 54 1.29 24.05 -24.22
C ARG A 54 1.98 22.90 -24.94
N LEU A 55 1.19 21.92 -25.39
CA LEU A 55 1.70 20.76 -26.12
C LEU A 55 2.06 21.08 -27.58
N ARG A 56 1.56 22.19 -28.12
CA ARG A 56 1.63 22.54 -29.55
C ARG A 56 1.06 21.44 -30.44
N THR A 57 -0.01 20.80 -29.97
CA THR A 57 -0.73 19.74 -30.68
C THR A 57 -2.22 19.88 -30.46
N GLN A 58 -3.01 19.41 -31.42
CA GLN A 58 -4.46 19.26 -31.24
C GLN A 58 -4.75 17.99 -30.43
N ILE A 59 -5.76 18.06 -29.57
CA ILE A 59 -6.24 16.94 -28.78
C ILE A 59 -7.65 16.61 -29.29
N SER A 60 -7.88 15.32 -29.56
CA SER A 60 -9.20 14.85 -29.97
C SER A 60 -10.22 15.14 -28.86
N GLU A 61 -11.47 15.43 -29.21
CA GLU A 61 -12.51 15.66 -28.21
C GLU A 61 -12.76 14.41 -27.35
N GLU A 62 -12.59 13.23 -27.94
CA GLU A 62 -12.73 11.94 -27.27
C GLU A 62 -11.66 11.78 -26.19
N ASP A 63 -10.38 12.02 -26.51
CA ASP A 63 -9.29 11.96 -25.54
C ASP A 63 -9.44 13.02 -24.46
N TRP A 64 -9.85 14.24 -24.84
CA TRP A 64 -10.08 15.32 -23.88
C TRP A 64 -11.15 14.93 -22.87
N LYS A 65 -12.27 14.36 -23.32
CA LYS A 65 -13.35 13.90 -22.45
C LYS A 65 -12.88 12.80 -21.51
N VAL A 66 -12.22 11.76 -22.02
CA VAL A 66 -11.71 10.64 -21.22
C VAL A 66 -10.75 11.11 -20.12
N VAL A 67 -9.87 12.05 -20.45
CA VAL A 67 -8.93 12.62 -19.48
C VAL A 67 -9.64 13.48 -18.44
N THR A 68 -10.56 14.34 -18.86
CA THR A 68 -11.23 15.29 -17.97
C THR A 68 -12.27 14.67 -17.05
N GLU A 69 -12.80 13.49 -17.37
CA GLU A 69 -13.66 12.69 -16.49
C GLU A 69 -13.00 12.33 -15.15
N ARG A 70 -11.65 12.38 -15.07
CA ARG A 70 -10.91 12.16 -13.80
C ARG A 70 -10.74 13.41 -12.95
N PHE A 71 -11.18 14.57 -13.43
CA PHE A 71 -11.09 15.83 -12.70
C PHE A 71 -12.45 16.22 -12.12
N VAL A 72 -12.39 16.96 -11.01
CA VAL A 72 -13.58 17.56 -10.39
C VAL A 72 -13.74 18.98 -10.91
N ILE A 73 -14.96 19.43 -11.13
CA ILE A 73 -15.24 20.82 -11.49
C ILE A 73 -15.61 21.60 -10.22
N GLU A 74 -14.79 22.58 -9.88
CA GLU A 74 -15.05 23.54 -8.81
C GLU A 74 -14.99 24.96 -9.39
N ASN A 75 -16.00 25.79 -9.12
CA ASN A 75 -16.07 27.18 -9.62
C ASN A 75 -15.86 27.33 -11.14
N GLY A 76 -16.33 26.34 -11.93
CA GLY A 76 -16.17 26.34 -13.38
C GLY A 76 -14.74 26.04 -13.87
N GLN A 77 -13.88 25.53 -13.00
CA GLN A 77 -12.50 25.12 -13.29
C GLN A 77 -12.29 23.66 -12.93
N PHE A 78 -11.43 22.97 -13.67
CA PHE A 78 -10.99 21.63 -13.31
C PHE A 78 -10.02 21.69 -12.14
N THR A 79 -10.17 20.75 -11.21
CA THR A 79 -9.27 20.55 -10.09
C THR A 79 -9.04 19.05 -9.86
N HIS A 80 -7.94 18.72 -9.17
CA HIS A 80 -7.60 17.34 -8.84
C HIS A 80 -7.23 17.20 -7.37
N GLN A 81 -7.88 16.27 -6.67
CA GLN A 81 -7.76 16.11 -5.23
C GLN A 81 -6.31 15.89 -4.79
N SER A 82 -5.56 15.05 -5.51
CA SER A 82 -4.16 14.77 -5.17
C SER A 82 -3.26 16.00 -5.31
N VAL A 83 -3.51 16.83 -6.33
CA VAL A 83 -2.75 18.08 -6.55
C VAL A 83 -2.99 19.03 -5.38
N ASN A 84 -4.27 19.24 -5.02
CA ASN A 84 -4.64 20.11 -3.90
C ASN A 84 -4.06 19.63 -2.57
N LYS A 85 -4.12 18.32 -2.31
CA LYS A 85 -3.54 17.70 -1.09
C LYS A 85 -2.05 18.02 -0.97
N ARG A 86 -1.30 17.93 -2.07
CA ARG A 86 0.14 18.23 -2.06
C ARG A 86 0.46 19.71 -2.00
N LEU A 87 -0.31 20.54 -2.71
CA LEU A 87 -0.17 21.99 -2.62
C LEU A 87 -0.38 22.47 -1.19
N ARG A 88 -1.42 22.00 -0.49
CA ARG A 88 -1.65 22.31 0.93
C ARG A 88 -0.46 21.91 1.81
N LYS A 89 0.08 20.70 1.62
CA LYS A 89 1.25 20.21 2.35
C LYS A 89 2.50 21.05 2.05
N ALA A 90 2.72 21.40 0.78
CA ALA A 90 3.84 22.24 0.37
C ALA A 90 3.75 23.63 0.98
N THR A 91 2.56 24.24 1.00
CA THR A 91 2.30 25.54 1.63
C THR A 91 2.54 25.47 3.14
N ALA A 92 1.98 24.47 3.83
CA ALA A 92 2.20 24.28 5.27
C ALA A 92 3.69 24.08 5.60
N ASN A 93 4.41 23.29 4.80
CA ASN A 93 5.86 23.09 4.96
C ASN A 93 6.65 24.39 4.73
N ARG A 94 6.27 25.19 3.73
CA ARG A 94 6.89 26.51 3.48
C ARG A 94 6.64 27.47 4.64
N GLU A 95 5.43 27.50 5.18
CA GLU A 95 5.08 28.31 6.35
C GLU A 95 5.85 27.87 7.61
N ASN A 96 5.91 26.56 7.86
CA ASN A 96 6.69 26.00 8.96
C ASN A 96 8.19 26.27 8.77
N GLY A 97 8.68 26.23 7.53
CA GLY A 97 10.04 26.61 7.15
C GLY A 97 10.36 28.07 7.47
N LYS A 98 9.45 29.00 7.09
CA LYS A 98 9.55 30.43 7.46
C LYS A 98 9.58 30.64 8.98
N LYS A 99 8.88 29.79 9.74
CA LYS A 99 8.88 29.78 11.22
C LYS A 99 10.09 29.07 11.83
N GLY A 100 11.10 28.68 11.04
CA GLY A 100 12.33 28.04 11.52
C GLY A 100 12.20 26.52 11.60
N GLY A 101 11.72 25.88 10.52
CA GLY A 101 11.35 24.45 10.43
C GLY A 101 12.41 23.41 10.83
N ARG A 102 13.61 23.83 11.21
CA ARG A 102 14.58 23.01 11.93
C ARG A 102 14.77 23.63 13.32
N PRO A 103 14.48 22.91 14.42
CA PRO A 103 14.92 23.34 15.74
C PRO A 103 16.40 23.68 15.63
N ARG A 104 16.75 24.93 15.94
CA ARG A 104 18.14 25.38 15.93
C ARG A 104 18.87 24.37 16.82
N SER A 105 19.73 23.53 16.25
CA SER A 105 20.64 22.74 17.06
C SER A 105 21.41 23.78 17.84
N GLN A 106 21.15 23.88 19.14
CA GLN A 106 22.02 24.59 20.04
C GLN A 106 23.32 23.79 19.96
N HIS A 107 24.20 24.17 19.03
CA HIS A 107 25.61 23.90 19.21
C HIS A 107 25.94 24.70 20.46
N PRO A 108 26.30 24.06 21.59
CA PRO A 108 26.94 24.78 22.65
C PRO A 108 28.25 25.27 22.05
N GLU A 109 28.49 26.57 22.11
CA GLU A 109 29.88 27.03 22.16
C GLU A 109 30.58 26.20 23.25
N LYS A 110 31.77 25.71 22.90
CA LYS A 110 32.63 24.89 23.76
C LYS A 110 32.61 25.41 25.20
N GLY A 111 32.11 24.59 26.13
CA GLY A 111 32.08 24.93 27.55
C GLY A 111 31.50 23.80 28.39
N GLN A 112 32.35 22.80 28.66
CA GLN A 112 32.38 21.90 29.82
C GLN A 112 31.07 21.66 30.60
N ASN A 113 30.44 20.50 30.39
CA ASN A 113 30.16 19.45 31.39
C ASN A 113 28.97 18.59 30.90
N GLU A 114 29.25 17.30 30.68
CA GLU A 114 28.28 16.30 30.28
C GLU A 114 27.41 15.90 31.48
N GLU A 115 26.14 16.30 31.45
CA GLU A 115 25.08 15.59 32.16
C GLU A 115 23.93 15.40 31.17
N PHE A 116 23.52 14.14 30.98
CA PHE A 116 22.55 13.69 29.96
C PHE A 116 21.16 14.30 30.20
N GLU A 117 20.88 15.49 29.63
CA GLU A 117 19.50 16.00 29.51
C GLU A 117 18.76 15.27 28.37
N LYS A 118 17.63 14.64 28.71
CA LYS A 118 16.67 14.04 27.78
C LYS A 118 16.26 15.04 26.68
N PRO A 119 15.94 14.59 25.46
CA PRO A 119 15.49 15.47 24.38
C PRO A 119 14.28 16.30 24.81
N LYS A 120 14.42 17.63 24.79
CA LYS A 120 13.32 18.58 25.07
C LYS A 120 12.19 18.33 24.07
N LYS A 121 10.98 18.08 24.61
CA LYS A 121 9.75 17.91 23.81
C LYS A 121 9.57 19.12 22.87
N PRO A 122 9.11 18.89 21.62
CA PRO A 122 8.79 19.99 20.70
C PRO A 122 7.73 20.91 21.33
N LYS A 123 7.93 22.24 21.21
CA LYS A 123 6.94 23.24 21.64
C LYS A 123 5.68 23.07 20.78
N SER A 124 4.58 22.68 21.40
CA SER A 124 3.29 22.40 20.75
C SER A 124 2.61 23.63 20.13
N GLU A 125 3.03 24.85 20.49
CA GLU A 125 2.31 26.08 20.15
C GLU A 125 2.68 26.71 18.80
N THR A 126 3.73 26.24 18.11
CA THR A 126 4.25 26.92 16.91
C THR A 126 4.10 26.15 15.60
N GLN A 127 3.64 24.90 15.66
CA GLN A 127 3.50 24.02 14.50
C GLN A 127 2.04 23.80 14.15
N ASN A 128 1.56 24.48 13.10
CA ASN A 128 0.34 24.10 12.41
C ASN A 128 0.66 22.89 11.53
N ASN A 129 0.84 21.73 12.17
CA ASN A 129 0.92 20.49 11.42
C ASN A 129 -0.50 20.19 10.93
N PRO A 130 -0.74 19.96 9.63
CA PRO A 130 -2.03 19.49 9.15
C PRO A 130 -2.42 18.24 9.94
N PRO A 131 -3.66 18.15 10.48
CA PRO A 131 -4.02 17.10 11.42
C PRO A 131 -4.07 15.74 10.71
N TYR A 132 -2.97 15.00 10.75
CA TYR A 132 -2.84 13.64 10.20
C TYR A 132 -3.88 12.65 10.77
N LYS A 133 -4.39 12.91 11.99
CA LYS A 133 -5.33 12.01 12.68
C LYS A 133 -6.80 12.23 12.33
N ARG A 134 -7.19 13.43 11.89
CA ARG A 134 -8.59 13.71 11.54
C ARG A 134 -8.89 13.33 10.09
N GLU A 135 -7.88 13.30 9.23
CA GLU A 135 -8.02 13.00 7.80
C GLU A 135 -8.11 11.49 7.50
N ILE A 136 -7.51 10.60 8.32
CA ILE A 136 -7.72 9.14 8.19
C ILE A 136 -9.17 8.78 8.50
N GLU A 137 -9.79 9.43 9.49
CA GLU A 137 -11.21 9.22 9.82
C GLU A 137 -12.14 9.73 8.72
N ILE A 138 -11.80 10.83 8.04
CA ILE A 138 -12.60 11.37 6.93
C ILE A 138 -12.42 10.54 5.66
N GLU A 139 -11.20 10.12 5.31
CA GLU A 139 -10.95 9.20 4.19
C GLU A 139 -11.69 7.86 4.40
N SER A 140 -11.68 7.32 5.63
CA SER A 140 -12.46 6.12 5.97
C SER A 140 -13.98 6.33 5.92
N LYS A 141 -14.48 7.53 6.20
CA LYS A 141 -15.92 7.83 6.13
C LYS A 141 -16.40 8.10 4.71
N ILE A 142 -15.57 8.71 3.87
CA ILE A 142 -15.91 8.99 2.47
C ILE A 142 -15.83 7.71 1.63
N GLU A 143 -14.87 6.80 1.87
CA GLU A 143 -14.89 5.46 1.28
C GLU A 143 -16.16 4.69 1.67
N VAL A 144 -16.59 4.77 2.92
CA VAL A 144 -17.82 4.12 3.40
C VAL A 144 -19.10 4.77 2.83
N GLU A 145 -19.12 6.09 2.56
CA GLU A 145 -20.28 6.74 1.93
C GLU A 145 -20.36 6.51 0.40
N GLU A 146 -19.22 6.42 -0.30
CA GLU A 146 -19.22 6.09 -1.73
C GLU A 146 -19.53 4.60 -2.00
N GLU A 147 -19.15 3.69 -1.10
CA GLU A 147 -19.60 2.29 -1.12
C GLU A 147 -21.12 2.20 -0.88
N ASN A 148 -21.67 2.98 0.05
CA ASN A 148 -23.11 2.96 0.35
C ASN A 148 -23.99 3.57 -0.76
N LYS A 149 -23.47 4.47 -1.61
CA LYS A 149 -24.22 5.03 -2.75
C LYS A 149 -24.24 4.12 -3.99
N LYS A 150 -23.38 3.10 -4.05
CA LYS A 150 -23.37 2.06 -5.10
C LYS A 150 -24.01 0.74 -4.66
N GLY A 151 -24.59 0.70 -3.47
CA GLY A 151 -25.41 -0.41 -2.99
C GLY A 151 -26.70 -0.53 -3.81
N ILE A 152 -26.59 -1.19 -4.96
CA ILE A 152 -27.70 -1.94 -5.53
C ILE A 152 -28.07 -2.98 -4.47
N ALA A 153 -29.26 -2.80 -3.92
CA ALA A 153 -29.93 -3.77 -3.08
C ALA A 153 -30.00 -5.11 -3.82
N VAL A 154 -29.27 -6.09 -3.31
CA VAL A 154 -29.64 -7.50 -3.46
C VAL A 154 -29.46 -8.11 -2.08
N ASP A 155 -30.60 -8.40 -1.47
CA ASP A 155 -30.74 -9.19 -0.26
C ASP A 155 -29.98 -10.51 -0.40
N ASP A 156 -29.14 -10.82 0.58
CA ASP A 156 -28.74 -12.19 0.85
C ASP A 156 -28.87 -12.41 2.36
N GLU A 157 -30.11 -12.67 2.78
CA GLU A 157 -30.46 -13.20 4.11
C GLU A 157 -29.89 -14.61 4.26
N LEU A 158 -28.57 -14.72 4.43
CA LEU A 158 -27.98 -15.88 5.08
C LEU A 158 -27.93 -15.60 6.58
N ASN A 159 -28.76 -16.33 7.33
CA ASN A 159 -28.87 -16.30 8.78
C ASN A 159 -27.48 -16.17 9.46
N SER A 160 -27.16 -14.93 9.86
CA SER A 160 -25.88 -14.47 10.38
C SER A 160 -25.53 -14.99 11.79
N SER A 161 -26.26 -15.97 12.34
CA SER A 161 -26.02 -16.43 13.71
C SER A 161 -24.73 -17.22 13.88
N ASP A 162 -24.26 -17.88 12.82
CA ASP A 162 -23.19 -18.87 12.92
C ASP A 162 -21.83 -18.37 12.40
N LEU A 163 -21.78 -17.14 11.86
CA LEU A 163 -20.51 -16.55 11.44
C LEU A 163 -19.73 -16.04 12.66
N PRO A 164 -18.43 -16.38 12.75
CA PRO A 164 -17.55 -15.85 13.78
C PRO A 164 -17.58 -14.31 13.74
N LYS A 165 -17.80 -13.70 14.90
CA LYS A 165 -17.79 -12.24 15.04
C LYS A 165 -16.39 -11.79 15.48
N PRO A 166 -15.86 -10.70 14.90
CA PRO A 166 -14.61 -10.14 15.38
C PRO A 166 -14.79 -9.61 16.79
N THR A 167 -13.69 -9.58 17.55
CA THR A 167 -13.57 -8.83 18.79
C THR A 167 -13.82 -7.33 18.57
N PRO A 168 -14.03 -6.52 19.63
CA PRO A 168 -14.17 -5.06 19.50
C PRO A 168 -13.00 -4.36 18.79
N TRP A 169 -11.85 -5.03 18.66
CA TRP A 169 -10.66 -4.54 17.98
C TRP A 169 -10.53 -4.99 16.52
N GLY A 170 -11.55 -5.68 15.98
CA GLY A 170 -11.54 -6.18 14.61
C GLY A 170 -10.71 -7.47 14.43
N GLU A 171 -10.40 -8.19 15.51
CA GLU A 171 -9.60 -9.41 15.48
C GLU A 171 -10.46 -10.66 15.65
N TYR A 172 -10.14 -11.73 14.93
CA TYR A 172 -10.75 -13.05 15.03
C TYR A 172 -9.92 -13.96 15.96
N GLN A 173 -10.59 -14.96 16.57
CA GLN A 173 -9.95 -15.84 17.54
C GLN A 173 -9.00 -16.85 16.87
N SER A 174 -9.29 -17.26 15.65
CA SER A 174 -8.50 -18.26 14.92
C SER A 174 -8.42 -17.99 13.42
N MET A 175 -7.46 -18.65 12.76
CA MET A 175 -7.37 -18.66 11.30
C MET A 175 -8.56 -19.34 10.65
N ASP A 176 -9.15 -20.35 11.29
CA ASP A 176 -10.34 -21.04 10.78
C ASP A 176 -11.58 -20.14 10.81
N ASP A 177 -11.66 -19.23 11.78
CA ASP A 177 -12.73 -18.22 11.83
C ASP A 177 -12.62 -17.23 10.67
N LEU A 178 -11.40 -16.74 10.40
CA LEU A 178 -11.13 -15.89 9.25
C LEU A 178 -11.46 -16.59 7.94
N GLU A 179 -11.07 -17.86 7.80
CA GLU A 179 -11.37 -18.67 6.62
C GLU A 179 -12.88 -18.72 6.34
N LYS A 180 -13.68 -19.04 7.37
CA LYS A 180 -15.15 -19.06 7.26
C LYS A 180 -15.72 -17.69 6.88
N VAL A 181 -15.22 -16.62 7.48
CA VAL A 181 -15.70 -15.26 7.21
C VAL A 181 -15.40 -14.86 5.77
N LEU A 182 -14.17 -15.07 5.29
CA LEU A 182 -13.78 -14.77 3.91
C LEU A 182 -14.59 -15.61 2.90
N LEU A 183 -14.88 -16.87 3.22
CA LEU A 183 -15.72 -17.77 2.41
C LEU A 183 -17.22 -17.40 2.43
N SER A 184 -17.67 -16.62 3.42
CA SER A 184 -19.05 -16.14 3.49
C SER A 184 -19.28 -14.81 2.77
N HIS A 185 -18.25 -13.96 2.63
CA HIS A 185 -18.38 -12.63 2.01
C HIS A 185 -18.42 -12.71 0.47
N LYS A 186 -19.61 -12.94 -0.11
CA LYS A 186 -19.82 -13.07 -1.57
C LYS A 186 -19.45 -11.82 -2.37
N SER A 187 -19.78 -10.63 -1.86
CA SER A 187 -19.41 -9.36 -2.49
C SER A 187 -17.89 -9.23 -2.64
N TRP A 188 -17.16 -9.46 -1.55
CA TRP A 188 -15.70 -9.43 -1.57
C TRP A 188 -15.11 -10.51 -2.49
N GLN A 189 -15.69 -11.72 -2.54
CA GLN A 189 -15.24 -12.78 -3.45
C GLN A 189 -15.38 -12.37 -4.92
N ALA A 190 -16.48 -11.69 -5.28
CA ALA A 190 -16.69 -11.19 -6.63
C ALA A 190 -15.62 -10.15 -7.01
N ASP A 191 -15.36 -9.17 -6.13
CA ASP A 191 -14.33 -8.14 -6.35
C ASP A 191 -12.93 -8.75 -6.39
N PHE A 192 -12.65 -9.72 -5.51
CA PHE A 192 -11.41 -10.47 -5.47
C PHE A 192 -11.16 -11.20 -6.79
N GLY A 193 -12.15 -11.97 -7.28
CA GLY A 193 -12.06 -12.69 -8.54
C GLY A 193 -11.83 -11.75 -9.73
N LYS A 194 -12.58 -10.65 -9.79
CA LYS A 194 -12.43 -9.62 -10.84
C LYS A 194 -11.03 -8.99 -10.81
N SER A 195 -10.51 -8.66 -9.62
CA SER A 195 -9.18 -8.05 -9.46
C SER A 195 -8.01 -8.95 -9.88
N LEU A 196 -8.26 -10.26 -9.97
CA LEU A 196 -7.28 -11.27 -10.35
C LEU A 196 -7.48 -11.80 -11.78
N GLY A 197 -8.52 -11.33 -12.49
CA GLY A 197 -8.85 -11.82 -13.82
C GLY A 197 -9.27 -13.29 -13.82
N LEU A 198 -9.97 -13.75 -12.77
CA LEU A 198 -10.50 -15.12 -12.71
C LEU A 198 -11.84 -15.17 -13.46
N ASP A 199 -11.88 -15.95 -14.55
CA ASP A 199 -13.07 -16.06 -15.41
C ASP A 199 -14.25 -16.80 -14.75
N HIS A 200 -13.97 -17.68 -13.79
CA HIS A 200 -14.98 -18.49 -13.10
C HIS A 200 -15.05 -18.14 -11.61
N PRO A 201 -16.21 -17.63 -11.12
CA PRO A 201 -16.40 -17.28 -9.71
C PRO A 201 -16.17 -18.46 -8.74
N ASP A 202 -16.47 -19.68 -9.17
CA ASP A 202 -16.32 -20.90 -8.37
C ASP A 202 -14.86 -21.22 -8.02
N HIS A 203 -13.92 -20.59 -8.71
CA HIS A 203 -12.49 -20.73 -8.45
C HIS A 203 -12.04 -19.92 -7.23
N VAL A 204 -12.78 -18.88 -6.86
CA VAL A 204 -12.39 -17.96 -5.77
C VAL A 204 -12.36 -18.67 -4.41
N PRO A 205 -13.41 -19.40 -3.97
CA PRO A 205 -13.37 -20.17 -2.73
C PRO A 205 -12.17 -21.12 -2.64
N ILE A 206 -11.86 -21.81 -3.74
CA ILE A 206 -10.75 -22.79 -3.76
C ILE A 206 -9.40 -22.09 -3.57
N TRP A 207 -9.21 -20.91 -4.17
CA TRP A 207 -8.00 -20.11 -3.94
C TRP A 207 -7.89 -19.61 -2.49
N ILE A 208 -9.01 -19.26 -1.86
CA ILE A 208 -9.05 -18.85 -0.46
C ILE A 208 -8.65 -20.04 0.44
N GLU A 209 -9.25 -21.21 0.28
CA GLU A 209 -8.88 -22.42 1.04
C GLU A 209 -7.39 -22.76 0.88
N LYS A 210 -6.89 -22.73 -0.35
CA LYS A 210 -5.47 -22.95 -0.66
C LYS A 210 -4.55 -21.94 0.03
N PHE A 211 -4.97 -20.67 0.14
CA PHE A 211 -4.23 -19.65 0.86
C PHE A 211 -4.15 -19.98 2.36
N PHE A 212 -5.25 -20.41 2.99
CA PHE A 212 -5.24 -20.80 4.40
C PHE A 212 -4.39 -22.04 4.67
N ILE A 213 -4.39 -23.04 3.78
CA ILE A 213 -3.47 -24.18 3.83
C ILE A 213 -2.00 -23.71 3.77
N PHE A 214 -1.69 -22.77 2.87
CA PHE A 214 -0.35 -22.18 2.78
C PHE A 214 0.06 -21.43 4.05
N CYS A 215 -0.84 -20.64 4.64
CA CYS A 215 -0.57 -19.92 5.88
C CYS A 215 -0.29 -20.89 7.04
N LYS A 216 -1.12 -21.93 7.19
CA LYS A 216 -0.93 -23.03 8.15
C LYS A 216 0.45 -23.69 7.97
N GLY A 217 0.82 -24.05 6.73
CA GLY A 217 2.11 -24.68 6.44
C GLY A 217 3.33 -23.77 6.56
N SER A 218 3.16 -22.46 6.53
CA SER A 218 4.26 -21.48 6.67
C SER A 218 4.40 -20.90 8.08
N GLY A 219 3.50 -21.26 9.01
CA GLY A 219 3.47 -20.70 10.37
C GLY A 219 3.11 -19.21 10.40
N LYS A 220 2.47 -18.70 9.35
CA LYS A 220 1.97 -17.31 9.32
C LYS A 220 0.54 -17.28 9.84
N GLU A 221 0.30 -16.43 10.82
CA GLU A 221 -1.03 -16.18 11.36
C GLU A 221 -1.52 -14.79 11.00
N HIS A 222 -2.82 -14.69 10.75
CA HIS A 222 -3.54 -13.44 10.62
C HIS A 222 -4.62 -13.39 11.69
N ARG A 223 -4.85 -12.20 12.24
CA ARG A 223 -5.95 -11.96 13.20
C ARG A 223 -6.99 -11.01 12.65
N LYS A 224 -6.62 -10.15 11.69
CA LYS A 224 -7.50 -9.14 11.11
C LYS A 224 -7.92 -9.52 9.70
N ASP A 225 -9.18 -9.26 9.39
CA ASP A 225 -9.78 -9.50 8.07
C ASP A 225 -9.04 -8.74 6.96
N SER A 226 -8.74 -7.45 7.17
CA SER A 226 -8.04 -6.62 6.17
C SER A 226 -6.64 -7.14 5.82
N GLU A 227 -5.89 -7.62 6.82
CA GLU A 227 -4.56 -8.21 6.61
C GLU A 227 -4.65 -9.55 5.86
N ALA A 228 -5.60 -10.41 6.24
CA ALA A 228 -5.83 -11.69 5.58
C ALA A 228 -6.23 -11.48 4.11
N LYS A 229 -7.16 -10.54 3.82
CA LYS A 229 -7.59 -10.19 2.47
C LYS A 229 -6.44 -9.70 1.58
N SER A 230 -5.65 -8.74 2.08
CA SER A 230 -4.52 -8.18 1.33
C SER A 230 -3.44 -9.23 1.04
N HIS A 231 -3.13 -10.09 2.03
CA HIS A 231 -2.16 -11.16 1.84
C HIS A 231 -2.68 -12.26 0.92
N CYS A 232 -3.95 -12.64 1.02
CA CYS A 232 -4.61 -13.59 0.13
C CYS A 232 -4.54 -13.11 -1.32
N GLN A 233 -4.90 -11.86 -1.60
CA GLN A 233 -4.85 -11.28 -2.94
C GLN A 233 -3.44 -11.26 -3.53
N SER A 234 -2.47 -10.80 -2.74
CA SER A 234 -1.07 -10.76 -3.16
C SER A 234 -0.50 -12.17 -3.41
N TRP A 235 -0.87 -13.12 -2.57
CA TRP A 235 -0.42 -14.51 -2.66
C TRP A 235 -1.02 -15.20 -3.89
N THR A 236 -2.33 -15.07 -4.12
CA THR A 236 -3.03 -15.68 -5.26
C THR A 236 -2.53 -15.10 -6.58
N ARG A 237 -2.37 -13.77 -6.68
CA ARG A 237 -1.76 -13.14 -7.86
C ARG A 237 -0.40 -13.75 -8.18
N ARG A 238 0.45 -13.92 -7.17
CA ARG A 238 1.76 -14.55 -7.34
C ARG A 238 1.66 -16.02 -7.77
N GLN A 239 0.67 -16.79 -7.30
CA GLN A 239 0.50 -18.18 -7.76
C GLN A 239 0.09 -18.22 -9.25
N ILE A 240 -0.79 -17.31 -9.67
CA ILE A 240 -1.21 -17.18 -11.08
C ILE A 240 -0.02 -16.76 -11.96
N GLU A 241 0.78 -15.79 -11.53
CA GLU A 241 2.01 -15.37 -12.22
C GLU A 241 3.04 -16.50 -12.38
N LEU A 242 3.05 -17.45 -11.43
CA LEU A 242 3.87 -18.66 -11.50
C LEU A 242 3.25 -19.77 -12.37
N GLY A 243 2.13 -19.51 -13.04
CA GLY A 243 1.43 -20.46 -13.89
C GLY A 243 0.71 -21.57 -13.12
N LYS A 244 0.47 -21.40 -11.82
CA LYS A 244 -0.26 -22.40 -11.03
C LYS A 244 -1.75 -22.30 -11.28
N THR A 245 -2.37 -23.45 -11.46
CA THR A 245 -3.81 -23.60 -11.64
C THR A 245 -4.48 -24.05 -10.34
N ILE A 246 -5.81 -24.05 -10.33
CA ILE A 246 -6.61 -24.53 -9.19
C ILE A 246 -6.47 -26.04 -9.01
N GLU A 247 -6.09 -26.78 -10.04
CA GLU A 247 -5.77 -28.21 -9.95
C GLU A 247 -4.37 -28.46 -9.40
N THR A 248 -3.50 -27.45 -9.44
CA THR A 248 -2.14 -27.59 -8.90
C THR A 248 -2.24 -27.77 -7.39
N VAL A 249 -2.04 -29.00 -6.91
CA VAL A 249 -2.04 -29.31 -5.49
C VAL A 249 -1.07 -28.36 -4.80
N VAL A 250 -1.58 -27.58 -3.85
CA VAL A 250 -0.70 -26.83 -2.97
C VAL A 250 -0.03 -27.89 -2.12
N ALA A 251 1.15 -28.33 -2.55
CA ALA A 251 2.06 -28.98 -1.63
C ALA A 251 2.31 -27.93 -0.55
N ALA A 252 1.57 -28.05 0.57
CA ALA A 252 2.06 -27.55 1.84
C ALA A 252 3.53 -27.94 1.83
N LYS A 253 4.43 -26.94 1.86
CA LYS A 253 5.86 -27.21 1.89
C LYS A 253 5.98 -28.26 2.96
N ALA A 254 6.27 -29.50 2.57
CA ALA A 254 6.46 -30.56 3.53
C ALA A 254 7.53 -29.96 4.43
N SER A 255 7.16 -29.66 5.67
CA SER A 255 8.15 -29.42 6.69
C SER A 255 8.87 -30.75 6.72
N VAL A 256 9.92 -30.86 5.91
CA VAL A 256 10.88 -31.93 6.05
C VAL A 256 11.40 -31.65 7.45
N GLN A 257 10.83 -32.35 8.42
CA GLN A 257 11.39 -32.53 9.74
C GLN A 257 12.69 -33.30 9.51
N LEU A 258 13.69 -32.58 9.00
CA LEU A 258 15.08 -32.93 9.18
C LEU A 258 15.36 -32.44 10.59
N ASP A 259 15.25 -33.39 11.53
CA ASP A 259 15.47 -33.32 12.97
C ASP A 259 16.87 -32.78 13.30
N GLY A 260 17.08 -31.51 13.03
CA GLY A 260 18.24 -30.75 13.47
C GLY A 260 17.75 -29.68 14.42
N ILE A 261 17.65 -30.01 15.71
CA ILE A 261 17.40 -29.05 16.78
C ILE A 261 18.39 -27.89 16.60
N GLN A 262 17.90 -26.66 16.59
CA GLN A 262 18.75 -25.47 16.54
C GLN A 262 19.74 -25.53 17.71
N PRO A 263 21.05 -25.32 17.48
CA PRO A 263 22.02 -25.35 18.57
C PRO A 263 21.60 -24.39 19.69
N SER A 264 21.64 -24.87 20.93
CA SER A 264 21.26 -24.08 22.11
C SER A 264 22.34 -23.09 22.55
N GLN A 265 23.57 -23.27 22.06
CA GLN A 265 24.68 -22.37 22.31
C GLN A 265 24.84 -21.41 21.12
N ASP A 266 25.13 -20.15 21.44
CA ASP A 266 25.48 -19.15 20.44
C ASP A 266 26.80 -19.50 19.76
N GLY A 267 26.87 -19.24 18.45
CA GLY A 267 28.11 -19.41 17.71
C GLY A 267 29.16 -18.38 18.14
N MET A 268 30.41 -18.80 18.20
CA MET A 268 31.54 -17.95 18.56
C MET A 268 32.08 -17.19 17.34
N THR A 269 31.88 -17.72 16.14
CA THR A 269 32.45 -17.14 14.91
C THR A 269 31.43 -17.05 13.78
N THR A 270 31.51 -15.97 13.00
CA THR A 270 30.65 -15.83 11.80
C THR A 270 31.01 -16.91 10.80
N GLY A 271 30.02 -17.72 10.40
CA GLY A 271 30.20 -18.86 9.50
C GLY A 271 30.36 -20.20 10.20
N GLU A 272 30.33 -20.26 11.53
CA GLU A 272 30.29 -21.50 12.30
C GLU A 272 29.12 -22.38 11.87
N ARG A 273 29.33 -23.69 11.76
CA ARG A 273 28.35 -24.64 11.23
C ARG A 273 28.01 -25.72 12.26
N SER A 274 26.73 -26.05 12.35
CA SER A 274 26.23 -27.19 13.10
C SER A 274 25.06 -27.85 12.36
N GLY A 275 25.34 -28.95 11.68
CA GLY A 275 24.38 -29.63 10.80
C GLY A 275 23.86 -28.69 9.71
N LYS A 276 22.54 -28.44 9.71
CA LYS A 276 21.89 -27.51 8.77
C LYS A 276 21.99 -26.04 9.16
N TRP A 277 22.57 -25.71 10.31
CA TRP A 277 22.61 -24.35 10.83
C TRP A 277 23.96 -23.68 10.56
N ILE A 278 23.93 -22.39 10.20
CA ILE A 278 25.11 -21.52 10.10
C ILE A 278 24.94 -20.28 10.97
N TRP A 279 25.97 -19.89 11.72
CA TRP A 279 25.96 -18.70 12.56
C TRP A 279 26.24 -17.44 11.72
N LEU A 280 25.25 -16.57 11.56
CA LEU A 280 25.37 -15.32 10.79
C LEU A 280 24.58 -14.20 11.45
N ASN A 281 25.21 -13.03 11.59
CA ASN A 281 24.61 -11.83 12.18
C ASN A 281 24.02 -12.10 13.58
N ASN A 282 24.83 -12.71 14.46
CA ASN A 282 24.47 -13.05 15.85
C ASN A 282 23.22 -13.93 15.96
N GLY A 283 23.09 -14.93 15.08
CA GLY A 283 22.04 -15.93 15.19
C GLY A 283 22.23 -17.11 14.25
N TRP A 284 21.71 -18.27 14.64
CA TRP A 284 21.67 -19.45 13.79
C TRP A 284 20.65 -19.27 12.66
N ARG A 285 21.07 -19.58 11.43
CA ARG A 285 20.25 -19.56 10.22
C ARG A 285 20.21 -20.95 9.60
N ASP A 286 19.01 -21.41 9.25
CA ASP A 286 18.85 -22.68 8.54
C ASP A 286 19.38 -22.51 7.10
N THR A 287 20.33 -23.34 6.70
CA THR A 287 20.95 -23.30 5.38
C THR A 287 20.10 -23.97 4.30
N THR A 288 19.08 -24.75 4.69
CA THR A 288 18.15 -25.39 3.73
C THR A 288 17.28 -24.36 3.00
N ILE A 289 17.01 -23.22 3.64
CA ILE A 289 16.24 -22.11 3.06
C ILE A 289 17.09 -21.16 2.20
N PHE A 290 18.41 -21.36 2.12
CA PHE A 290 19.29 -20.48 1.34
C PHE A 290 19.13 -20.72 -0.15
N THR A 291 19.08 -19.61 -0.92
CA THR A 291 19.17 -19.64 -2.38
C THR A 291 20.53 -20.17 -2.85
N PRO A 292 20.67 -20.67 -4.09
CA PRO A 292 21.96 -21.13 -4.62
C PRO A 292 23.08 -20.08 -4.57
N ALA A 293 22.73 -18.79 -4.74
CA ALA A 293 23.70 -17.69 -4.61
C ALA A 293 24.16 -17.49 -3.15
N GLN A 294 23.24 -17.57 -2.19
CA GLN A 294 23.56 -17.52 -0.77
C GLN A 294 24.38 -18.73 -0.32
N LYS A 295 24.13 -19.91 -0.89
CA LYS A 295 24.95 -21.10 -0.61
C LYS A 295 26.38 -20.90 -1.07
N ARG A 296 26.60 -20.47 -2.33
CA ARG A 296 27.94 -20.15 -2.86
C ARG A 296 28.66 -19.08 -2.04
N ARG A 297 27.97 -17.98 -1.69
CA ARG A 297 28.55 -16.89 -0.88
C ARG A 297 29.04 -17.34 0.48
N ASN A 298 28.37 -18.31 1.09
CA ASN A 298 28.73 -18.85 2.41
C ASN A 298 29.52 -20.17 2.32
N GLY A 299 30.02 -20.55 1.13
CA GLY A 299 30.79 -21.77 0.90
C GLY A 299 30.02 -23.08 1.15
N LEU A 300 28.70 -23.07 0.98
CA LEU A 300 27.80 -24.22 1.20
C LEU A 300 27.50 -25.01 -0.10
N ALA A 301 28.02 -24.54 -1.24
CA ALA A 301 27.83 -25.12 -2.56
C ALA A 301 29.15 -25.09 -3.34
#